data_AF-A0A8J5LTT1-F1
#
_entry.id   AF-A0A8J5LTT1-F1
#
_cell.length_a   1.000
_cell.length_b   1.000
_cell.length_c   1.000
_cell.angle_alpha   90.00
_cell.angle_beta   90.00
_cell.angle_gamma   90.00
#
_symmetry.space_group_name_H-M   'P 1'
#
loop_
_entity.id
_entity.type
_entity.pdbx_description
1 polymer ?
#
loop_
_entity_poly.entity_id
_entity_poly.type
_entity_poly.pdbx_seq_one_letter_code
_entity_poly.pdbx_strand_id
1 'polypeptide(L)'
;MRERFHAAVLLLLLLAVAPLIMPLPDPALILMTCGEVAMSLAPCLPYLLGYEIQPAAVCCGGVRVLSNLALTAGDRRAVCNCLKQAAAYVQSLKEANIAALPASCATPMPFPSSSHADCNLADALACSNSCKPTKESPSHIPSPYIYCPPLHTLRSFISPGISEQGCKTMSMEVTNVMEYEAIAKQKLPKMVFDYYASGAEDQWTLQENREAFWRILRKLTRFRPRILIDVSKIDMTTTVLGFKLSMPIMIAPTAFQKMAHPDGEYATARAASAAGTIMTLSSWATSSVEEVASTGPGIRFFQLYVYKDRNVVAQLVRRAERAGFKAIALTVDTPRLGRREADIKNRFVLPPFLSLKNFEGLDLGKMDQANESGLASYVAGQIDRTLSWKDVKWLQTITTMPILVKGVLTAEDTRLAIQSGAAGIIVSNHGARQLDYVPATISALEEVSAKTFIPEAEFGILLTKQWCQIQVVKAAQGRVPVFLDGGVRRGTDVFKALALGASGIFIGRPVVFSLAAEGEAGVRKVLQMLRDEFELTMALSGCTSLKEITRNHIVTEADRGRPFPRL
;
A
#
# COMPACT_ATOMS: atom_id res chain seq x y z
N MET A 1 3.73 20.39 40.59
CA MET A 1 3.76 19.40 39.48
C MET A 1 2.37 18.87 39.12
N ARG A 2 1.46 18.62 40.08
CA ARG A 2 0.09 18.13 39.80
C ARG A 2 -0.79 19.12 39.01
N GLU A 3 -0.70 20.42 39.26
CA GLU A 3 -1.44 21.45 38.48
C GLU A 3 -0.90 21.65 37.06
N ARG A 4 0.41 21.46 36.87
CA ARG A 4 1.08 21.55 35.55
C ARG A 4 0.64 20.44 34.59
N PHE A 5 0.22 19.29 35.12
CA PHE A 5 -0.29 18.18 34.32
C PHE A 5 -1.77 18.39 33.94
N HIS A 6 -2.56 19.03 34.81
CA HIS A 6 -3.98 19.26 34.54
C HIS A 6 -4.23 20.35 33.50
N ALA A 7 -3.45 21.44 33.50
CA ALA A 7 -3.60 22.50 32.49
C ALA A 7 -3.21 22.04 31.07
N ALA A 8 -2.14 21.25 30.95
CA ALA A 8 -1.70 20.69 29.67
C ALA A 8 -2.68 19.65 29.12
N VAL A 9 -3.25 18.81 29.99
CA VAL A 9 -4.25 17.78 29.61
C VAL A 9 -5.59 18.43 29.24
N LEU A 10 -6.02 19.48 29.95
CA LEU A 10 -7.26 20.20 29.64
C LEU A 10 -7.17 20.97 28.29
N LEU A 11 -5.99 21.51 27.97
CA LEU A 11 -5.75 22.21 26.70
C LEU A 11 -5.65 21.23 25.50
N LEU A 12 -5.04 20.06 25.70
CA LEU A 12 -5.03 18.97 24.71
C LEU A 12 -6.43 18.40 24.45
N LEU A 13 -7.28 18.32 25.49
CA LEU A 13 -8.68 17.92 25.36
C LEU A 13 -9.51 18.97 24.60
N LEU A 14 -9.30 20.28 24.84
CA LEU A 14 -10.00 21.34 24.12
C LEU A 14 -9.59 21.41 22.63
N LEU A 15 -8.31 21.17 22.31
CA LEU A 15 -7.83 21.12 20.92
C LEU A 15 -8.27 19.86 20.17
N ALA A 16 -8.53 18.76 20.87
CA ALA A 16 -9.05 17.53 20.28
C ALA A 16 -10.56 17.58 19.96
N VAL A 17 -11.32 18.47 20.62
CA VAL A 17 -12.78 18.58 20.45
C VAL A 17 -13.19 19.67 19.44
N ALA A 18 -12.32 20.64 19.15
CA ALA A 18 -12.59 21.70 18.17
C ALA A 18 -12.97 21.24 16.73
N PRO A 19 -12.55 20.07 16.21
CA PRO A 19 -12.96 19.63 14.87
C PRO A 19 -14.42 19.14 14.78
N LEU A 20 -15.11 18.94 15.90
CA LEU A 20 -16.45 18.32 15.94
C LEU A 20 -17.61 19.33 15.79
N ILE A 21 -17.35 20.64 15.73
CA ILE A 21 -18.41 21.67 15.80
C ILE A 21 -18.43 22.61 14.56
N MET A 22 -17.68 22.34 13.48
CA MET A 22 -17.67 23.23 12.31
C MET A 22 -18.04 22.54 10.99
N PRO A 23 -18.79 23.23 10.09
CA PRO A 23 -19.23 22.68 8.83
C PRO A 23 -18.03 22.41 7.89
N LEU A 24 -18.11 21.30 7.18
CA LEU A 24 -17.13 20.88 6.16
C LEU A 24 -17.05 21.93 5.03
N PRO A 25 -15.85 22.40 4.62
CA PRO A 25 -15.71 23.28 3.47
C PRO A 25 -15.78 22.50 2.14
N ASP A 26 -16.16 23.22 1.08
CA ASP A 26 -16.36 22.78 -0.31
C ASP A 26 -15.21 21.89 -0.86
N PRO A 27 -15.49 20.83 -1.65
CA PRO A 27 -14.52 19.80 -2.01
C PRO A 27 -13.59 20.15 -3.19
N ALA A 28 -13.40 21.45 -3.50
CA ALA A 28 -12.68 21.89 -4.69
C ALA A 28 -11.50 22.82 -4.37
N LEU A 29 -10.56 22.39 -3.53
CA LEU A 29 -9.15 22.83 -3.42
C LEU A 29 -8.60 22.23 -2.11
N ILE A 30 -7.50 21.48 -2.16
CA ILE A 30 -6.82 21.01 -0.93
C ILE A 30 -6.10 22.23 -0.32
N LEU A 31 -6.80 23.01 0.49
CA LEU A 31 -6.20 23.99 1.39
C LEU A 31 -5.67 23.24 2.62
N MET A 32 -4.49 23.64 3.14
CA MET A 32 -4.01 23.19 4.45
C MET A 32 -5.09 23.37 5.53
N THR A 33 -5.26 22.34 6.37
CA THR A 33 -6.26 22.37 7.44
C THR A 33 -5.71 23.06 8.70
N CYS A 34 -6.59 23.70 9.48
CA CYS A 34 -6.15 24.32 10.74
C CYS A 34 -5.61 23.30 11.76
N GLY A 35 -5.97 22.01 11.65
CA GLY A 35 -5.39 20.94 12.45
C GLY A 35 -3.90 20.72 12.19
N GLU A 36 -3.49 20.76 10.91
CA GLU A 36 -2.08 20.63 10.52
C GLU A 36 -1.25 21.85 10.98
N VAL A 37 -1.83 23.05 10.89
CA VAL A 37 -1.22 24.29 11.40
C VAL A 37 -1.03 24.23 12.92
N ALA A 38 -2.07 23.79 13.65
CA ALA A 38 -2.02 23.67 15.10
C ALA A 38 -1.00 22.63 15.57
N MET A 39 -0.95 21.45 14.93
CA MET A 39 0.03 20.41 15.27
C MET A 39 1.47 20.86 15.04
N SER A 40 1.71 21.61 13.97
CA SER A 40 3.05 22.11 13.64
C SER A 40 3.53 23.18 14.63
N LEU A 41 2.62 23.97 15.21
CA LEU A 41 2.97 25.06 16.13
C LEU A 41 2.72 24.76 17.60
N ALA A 42 2.08 23.65 17.95
CA ALA A 42 1.90 23.21 19.33
C ALA A 42 3.22 23.21 20.14
N PRO A 43 4.38 22.79 19.58
CA PRO A 43 5.66 22.86 20.30
C PRO A 43 6.17 24.29 20.54
N CYS A 44 5.63 25.30 19.86
CA CYS A 44 6.00 26.70 20.04
C CYS A 44 5.26 27.39 21.19
N LEU A 45 4.22 26.76 21.74
CA LEU A 45 3.34 27.37 22.73
C LEU A 45 4.08 27.88 23.99
N PRO A 46 5.08 27.18 24.56
CA PRO A 46 5.85 27.70 25.70
C PRO A 46 6.56 29.03 25.41
N TYR A 47 7.15 29.16 24.23
CA TYR A 47 7.78 30.40 23.77
C TYR A 47 6.74 31.49 23.50
N LEU A 48 5.63 31.16 22.83
CA LEU A 48 4.58 32.14 22.49
C LEU A 48 3.84 32.70 23.71
N LEU A 49 3.71 31.92 24.79
CA LEU A 49 3.18 32.37 26.08
C LEU A 49 4.23 33.10 26.94
N GLY A 50 5.50 33.12 26.49
CA GLY A 50 6.60 33.77 27.17
C GLY A 50 7.11 33.02 28.41
N TYR A 51 6.91 31.71 28.46
CA TYR A 51 7.54 30.82 29.44
C TYR A 51 8.98 30.47 29.06
N GLU A 52 9.36 30.64 27.79
CA GLU A 52 10.72 30.45 27.29
C GLU A 52 11.23 31.71 26.60
N ILE A 53 12.53 31.98 26.74
CA ILE A 53 13.21 33.14 26.13
C ILE A 53 13.53 32.87 24.65
N GLN A 54 13.67 31.60 24.25
CA GLN A 54 13.97 31.16 22.89
C GLN A 54 13.10 29.95 22.51
N PRO A 55 12.71 29.80 21.24
CA PRO A 55 11.92 28.65 20.79
C PRO A 55 12.75 27.36 20.81
N ALA A 56 12.15 26.27 21.29
CA ALA A 56 12.76 24.95 21.22
C ALA A 56 13.04 24.51 19.77
N ALA A 57 14.05 23.64 19.57
CA ALA A 57 14.37 23.11 18.23
C ALA A 57 13.17 22.43 17.56
N VAL A 58 12.30 21.78 18.35
CA VAL A 58 11.07 21.14 17.88
C VAL A 58 10.03 22.17 17.39
N CYS A 59 9.94 23.33 18.04
CA CYS A 59 9.12 24.45 17.57
C CYS A 59 9.63 24.95 16.22
N CYS A 60 10.93 25.20 16.08
CA CYS A 60 11.48 25.68 14.81
C CYS A 60 11.39 24.64 13.68
N GLY A 61 11.43 23.34 14.00
CA GLY A 61 11.11 22.28 13.05
C GLY A 61 9.69 22.41 12.48
N GLY A 62 8.71 22.68 13.35
CA GLY A 62 7.32 22.91 12.95
C GLY A 62 7.12 24.18 12.10
N VAL A 63 7.78 25.28 12.47
CA VAL A 63 7.78 26.54 11.68
C VAL A 63 8.35 26.30 10.26
N ARG A 64 9.42 25.50 10.15
CA ARG A 64 10.02 25.14 8.85
C ARG A 64 9.10 24.28 7.99
N VAL A 65 8.37 23.34 8.60
CA VAL A 65 7.36 22.55 7.90
C VAL A 65 6.27 23.46 7.33
N LEU A 66 5.74 24.40 8.13
CA LEU A 66 4.71 25.32 7.65
C LEU A 66 5.20 26.26 6.54
N SER A 67 6.42 26.79 6.66
CA SER A 67 7.01 27.64 5.63
C SER A 67 7.18 26.88 4.30
N ASN A 68 7.56 25.61 4.35
CA ASN A 68 7.73 24.77 3.15
C ASN A 68 6.40 24.30 2.52
N LEU A 69 5.32 24.24 3.30
CA LEU A 69 4.00 23.79 2.82
C LEU A 69 3.14 24.94 2.29
N ALA A 70 3.35 26.17 2.73
CA ALA A 70 2.59 27.35 2.31
C ALA A 70 3.04 27.92 0.94
N LEU A 71 3.02 27.08 -0.09
CA LEU A 71 3.59 27.39 -1.41
C LEU A 71 2.65 28.24 -2.29
N THR A 72 1.34 28.03 -2.18
CA THR A 72 0.36 28.79 -2.98
C THR A 72 -0.24 29.98 -2.22
N ALA A 73 -0.82 30.93 -2.95
CA ALA A 73 -1.58 32.04 -2.37
C ALA A 73 -2.74 31.54 -1.48
N GLY A 74 -3.38 30.45 -1.90
CA GLY A 74 -4.43 29.77 -1.14
C GLY A 74 -3.92 29.20 0.18
N ASP A 75 -2.76 28.52 0.17
CA ASP A 75 -2.16 27.94 1.37
C ASP A 75 -1.71 29.01 2.36
N ARG A 76 -1.06 30.08 1.88
CA ARG A 76 -0.65 31.21 2.72
C ARG A 76 -1.84 31.86 3.40
N ARG A 77 -2.95 32.04 2.68
CA ARG A 77 -4.20 32.57 3.22
C ARG A 77 -4.84 31.61 4.22
N ALA A 78 -4.83 30.31 3.95
CA ALA A 78 -5.33 29.27 4.85
C ALA A 78 -4.56 29.27 6.18
N VAL A 79 -3.23 29.23 6.11
CA VAL A 79 -2.34 29.23 7.28
C VAL A 79 -2.52 30.52 8.09
N CYS A 80 -2.57 31.68 7.43
CA CYS A 80 -2.82 32.97 8.10
C CYS A 80 -4.19 32.99 8.83
N ASN A 81 -5.25 32.51 8.18
CA ASN A 81 -6.58 32.45 8.80
C ASN A 81 -6.63 31.49 9.99
N CYS A 82 -5.98 30.33 9.90
CA CYS A 82 -5.89 29.38 11.00
C CYS A 82 -5.09 29.95 12.19
N LEU A 83 -3.99 30.64 11.93
CA LEU A 83 -3.21 31.34 12.95
C LEU A 83 -4.02 32.42 13.66
N LYS A 84 -4.77 33.21 12.90
CA LYS A 84 -5.64 34.26 13.43
C LYS A 84 -6.75 33.69 14.33
N GLN A 85 -7.36 32.59 13.90
CA GLN A 85 -8.35 31.88 14.71
C GLN A 85 -7.72 31.31 15.99
N ALA A 86 -6.57 30.64 15.89
CA ALA A 86 -5.86 30.10 17.05
C ALA A 86 -5.48 31.19 18.06
N ALA A 87 -5.03 32.36 17.57
CA ALA A 87 -4.70 33.49 18.42
C ALA A 87 -5.92 34.07 19.15
N ALA A 88 -7.11 34.04 18.53
CA ALA A 88 -8.35 34.45 19.18
C ALA A 88 -8.78 33.52 20.33
N TYR A 89 -8.44 32.23 20.25
CA TYR A 89 -8.78 31.23 21.29
C TYR A 89 -7.80 31.22 22.48
N VAL A 90 -6.58 31.75 22.30
CA VAL A 90 -5.56 31.77 23.36
C VAL A 90 -5.26 33.22 23.73
N GLN A 91 -6.06 33.77 24.66
CA GLN A 91 -5.99 35.18 25.10
C GLN A 91 -4.65 35.60 25.73
N SER A 92 -3.74 34.66 25.98
CA SER A 92 -2.49 34.86 26.71
C SER A 92 -1.22 34.86 25.84
N LEU A 93 -1.34 34.81 24.51
CA LEU A 93 -0.19 34.85 23.61
C LEU A 93 0.46 36.24 23.60
N LYS A 94 1.81 36.28 23.58
CA LYS A 94 2.55 37.53 23.48
C LYS A 94 2.80 37.88 22.00
N GLU A 95 2.17 38.95 21.51
CA GLU A 95 2.34 39.43 20.13
C GLU A 95 3.81 39.63 19.74
N ALA A 96 4.64 40.13 20.66
CA ALA A 96 6.08 40.29 20.42
C ALA A 96 6.78 38.96 20.09
N ASN A 97 6.37 37.85 20.72
CA ASN A 97 6.94 36.53 20.48
C ASN A 97 6.39 35.91 19.18
N ILE A 98 5.13 36.20 18.82
CA ILE A 98 4.54 35.79 17.54
C ILE A 98 5.28 36.46 16.37
N ALA A 99 5.55 37.76 16.48
CA ALA A 99 6.29 38.52 15.46
C ALA A 99 7.78 38.13 15.37
N ALA A 100 8.39 37.75 16.49
CA ALA A 100 9.80 37.36 16.54
C ALA A 100 10.06 35.91 16.08
N LEU A 101 9.05 35.05 16.08
CA LEU A 101 9.18 33.61 15.79
C LEU A 101 9.94 33.26 14.50
N PRO A 102 9.65 33.88 13.31
CA PRO A 102 10.40 33.58 12.10
C PRO A 102 11.89 33.93 12.21
N ALA A 103 12.20 35.06 12.85
CA ALA A 103 13.57 35.50 13.08
C ALA A 103 14.31 34.60 14.08
N SER A 104 13.65 34.25 15.20
CA SER A 104 14.19 33.35 16.21
C SER A 104 14.42 31.92 15.71
N CYS A 105 13.64 31.46 14.73
CA CYS A 105 13.83 30.17 14.09
C CYS A 105 14.65 30.21 12.79
N ALA A 106 15.22 31.37 12.44
CA ALA A 106 15.98 31.59 11.20
C ALA A 106 15.25 31.04 9.95
N THR A 107 13.92 31.16 9.92
CA THR A 107 13.06 30.60 8.88
C THR A 107 12.09 31.69 8.42
N PRO A 108 12.18 32.17 7.18
CA PRO A 108 11.25 33.18 6.68
C PRO A 108 9.85 32.56 6.58
N MET A 109 8.83 33.27 7.08
CA MET A 109 7.44 32.92 6.83
C MET A 109 6.92 33.79 5.68
N PRO A 110 6.41 33.19 4.59
CA PRO A 110 5.94 33.95 3.43
C PRO A 110 4.55 34.59 3.64
N PHE A 111 4.07 34.64 4.89
CA PHE A 111 2.77 35.16 5.31
C PHE A 111 2.93 35.92 6.64
N PRO A 112 2.05 36.89 6.92
CA PRO A 112 2.15 37.69 8.14
C PRO A 112 1.87 36.84 9.40
N SER A 113 2.73 36.98 10.41
CA SER A 113 2.58 36.33 11.72
C SER A 113 2.14 37.37 12.76
N SER A 114 0.84 37.70 12.76
CA SER A 114 0.21 38.50 13.81
C SER A 114 -1.27 38.13 13.93
N SER A 115 -1.82 38.25 15.13
CA SER A 115 -3.27 38.06 15.37
C SER A 115 -4.14 39.12 14.68
N HIS A 116 -3.55 40.26 14.30
CA HIS A 116 -4.23 41.36 13.60
C HIS A 116 -3.95 41.39 12.10
N ALA A 117 -3.25 40.39 11.55
CA ALA A 117 -2.90 40.36 10.15
C ALA A 117 -4.13 40.36 9.21
N ASP A 118 -4.02 41.09 8.11
CA ASP A 118 -4.93 40.96 6.97
C ASP A 118 -4.44 39.80 6.09
N CYS A 119 -5.13 38.67 6.18
CA CYS A 119 -4.78 37.46 5.45
C CYS A 119 -5.07 37.54 3.94
N ASN A 120 -5.76 38.59 3.48
CA ASN A 120 -5.93 38.86 2.05
C ASN A 120 -4.69 39.53 1.44
N LEU A 121 -3.82 40.13 2.26
CA LEU A 121 -2.54 40.72 1.85
C LEU A 121 -1.36 39.74 1.86
N ALA A 122 -1.60 38.45 2.13
CA ALA A 122 -0.53 37.43 2.19
C ALA A 122 0.28 37.29 0.88
N ASP A 123 -0.20 37.82 -0.24
CA ASP A 123 0.50 37.84 -1.53
C ASP A 123 1.49 39.02 -1.68
N ALA A 124 1.31 40.13 -0.96
CA ALA A 124 2.17 41.31 -1.07
C ALA A 124 3.57 41.11 -0.46
N LEU A 125 3.70 40.21 0.54
CA LEU A 125 4.95 39.92 1.25
C LEU A 125 5.90 38.98 0.48
N ALA A 126 5.39 38.20 -0.47
CA ALA A 126 6.22 37.36 -1.34
C ALA A 126 6.98 38.18 -2.41
N CYS A 127 6.41 39.31 -2.85
CA CYS A 127 7.04 40.21 -3.82
C CYS A 127 8.17 41.06 -3.22
N SER A 128 8.17 41.36 -1.92
CA SER A 128 9.24 42.18 -1.31
C SER A 128 10.54 41.41 -1.10
N ASN A 129 10.47 40.08 -0.92
CA ASN A 129 11.66 39.24 -0.70
C ASN A 129 12.31 38.71 -1.99
N SER A 130 11.68 38.94 -3.15
CA SER A 130 12.17 38.49 -4.47
C SER A 130 12.81 39.62 -5.29
N CYS A 131 12.69 40.88 -4.86
CA CYS A 131 13.25 42.05 -5.53
C CYS A 131 14.20 42.81 -4.59
N LYS A 132 15.46 42.35 -4.48
CA LYS A 132 16.55 43.22 -4.04
C LYS A 132 17.06 44.00 -5.25
N PRO A 133 17.01 45.34 -5.25
CA PRO A 133 17.56 46.13 -6.35
C PRO A 133 19.09 46.09 -6.30
N THR A 134 19.72 45.71 -7.41
CA THR A 134 21.10 46.08 -7.69
C THR A 134 21.18 47.60 -7.74
N LYS A 135 22.16 48.16 -7.03
CA LYS A 135 22.44 49.60 -7.01
C LYS A 135 22.58 50.15 -8.42
N GLU A 136 21.64 51.00 -8.82
CA GLU A 136 21.86 52.20 -9.64
C GLU A 136 20.55 53.03 -9.60
N SER A 137 20.70 54.33 -9.34
CA SER A 137 19.64 55.34 -9.24
C SER A 137 19.93 56.45 -10.27
N PRO A 138 19.08 57.48 -10.50
CA PRO A 138 17.68 57.71 -10.07
C PRO A 138 16.72 58.20 -11.21
N SER A 139 15.38 58.19 -10.99
CA SER A 139 14.51 59.40 -11.02
C SER A 139 12.97 59.14 -11.11
N HIS A 140 12.24 59.80 -10.18
CA HIS A 140 10.86 60.37 -10.23
C HIS A 140 9.54 59.53 -10.32
N ILE A 141 8.95 59.18 -9.13
CA ILE A 141 7.62 59.54 -8.49
C ILE A 141 6.38 59.92 -9.38
N PRO A 142 5.06 59.71 -9.01
CA PRO A 142 4.33 58.79 -8.09
C PRO A 142 3.05 58.06 -8.66
N SER A 143 2.48 57.15 -7.84
CA SER A 143 1.18 56.40 -7.83
C SER A 143 -0.13 57.20 -8.10
N PRO A 144 -1.39 56.65 -8.09
CA PRO A 144 -1.90 55.25 -8.08
C PRO A 144 -3.00 54.95 -9.14
N TYR A 145 -3.61 53.75 -9.07
CA TYR A 145 -4.82 53.23 -9.76
C TYR A 145 -4.59 52.47 -11.06
N ILE A 146 -4.55 51.13 -11.00
CA ILE A 146 -4.88 50.30 -12.16
C ILE A 146 -5.89 49.22 -11.79
N TYR A 147 -7.07 49.45 -12.35
CA TYR A 147 -8.23 48.60 -12.54
C TYR A 147 -7.86 47.36 -13.38
N CYS A 148 -8.34 46.18 -13.02
CA CYS A 148 -8.14 44.96 -13.80
C CYS A 148 -9.45 44.64 -14.56
N PRO A 149 -9.49 44.64 -15.91
CA PRO A 149 -10.64 44.14 -16.66
C PRO A 149 -10.47 42.65 -17.01
N PRO A 150 -11.57 41.93 -17.29
CA PRO A 150 -11.58 40.48 -17.40
C PRO A 150 -11.26 39.95 -18.81
N LEU A 151 -10.89 38.67 -18.83
CA LEU A 151 -10.67 37.79 -19.99
C LEU A 151 -11.71 37.98 -21.09
N HIS A 152 -11.31 38.59 -22.21
CA HIS A 152 -11.55 38.09 -23.56
C HIS A 152 -10.70 38.95 -24.53
N THR A 153 -10.35 38.36 -25.68
CA THR A 153 -9.63 38.97 -26.82
C THR A 153 -8.17 39.38 -26.59
N LEU A 154 -7.24 38.50 -26.99
CA LEU A 154 -6.01 38.88 -27.70
C LEU A 154 -5.47 37.65 -28.45
N ARG A 155 -6.13 37.32 -29.56
CA ARG A 155 -5.60 36.44 -30.60
C ARG A 155 -5.11 37.34 -31.74
N SER A 156 -3.97 38.02 -31.56
CA SER A 156 -3.25 38.70 -32.65
C SER A 156 -2.02 39.47 -32.15
N PHE A 157 -1.01 38.81 -31.59
CA PHE A 157 0.38 39.29 -31.61
C PHE A 157 1.30 38.09 -31.33
N ILE A 158 1.64 37.34 -32.38
CA ILE A 158 2.77 36.41 -32.37
C ILE A 158 3.71 36.87 -33.46
N SER A 159 4.83 37.48 -33.07
CA SER A 159 6.01 37.58 -33.92
C SER A 159 6.64 36.19 -34.08
N PRO A 160 7.10 35.80 -35.28
CA PRO A 160 7.72 34.51 -35.49
C PRO A 160 9.17 34.57 -34.99
N GLY A 161 9.50 33.86 -33.91
CA GLY A 161 10.88 33.87 -33.44
C GLY A 161 11.21 33.26 -32.08
N ILE A 162 10.32 32.50 -31.45
CA ILE A 162 10.67 31.71 -30.26
C ILE A 162 10.29 30.26 -30.53
N SER A 163 11.31 29.42 -30.70
CA SER A 163 11.17 27.98 -30.78
C SER A 163 10.40 27.46 -29.57
N GLU A 164 9.40 26.62 -29.80
CA GLU A 164 8.79 25.74 -28.80
C GLU A 164 9.86 24.75 -28.27
N GLN A 165 10.72 25.22 -27.36
CA GLN A 165 11.41 24.34 -26.45
C GLN A 165 10.40 23.99 -25.36
N GLY A 166 9.87 22.78 -25.52
CA GLY A 166 8.69 22.30 -24.83
C GLY A 166 8.68 22.56 -23.33
N CYS A 167 7.51 22.98 -22.85
CA CYS A 167 7.11 22.73 -21.48
C CYS A 167 7.09 21.20 -21.29
N LYS A 168 8.26 20.61 -21.00
CA LYS A 168 8.33 19.26 -20.43
C LYS A 168 7.58 19.37 -19.11
N THR A 169 6.37 18.83 -19.08
CA THR A 169 5.72 18.46 -17.83
C THR A 169 6.77 17.67 -17.05
N MET A 170 7.23 18.19 -15.91
CA MET A 170 8.13 17.46 -15.02
C MET A 170 7.39 16.19 -14.60
N SER A 171 7.61 15.10 -15.34
CA SER A 171 7.06 13.80 -15.00
C SER A 171 7.66 13.43 -13.65
N MET A 172 6.83 13.36 -12.61
CA MET A 172 7.29 12.87 -11.31
C MET A 172 7.90 11.49 -11.53
N GLU A 173 9.19 11.37 -11.22
CA GLU A 173 9.90 10.10 -11.34
C GLU A 173 9.39 9.14 -10.26
N VAL A 174 8.73 8.06 -10.68
CA VAL A 174 8.30 7.00 -9.77
C VAL A 174 9.53 6.23 -9.27
N THR A 175 9.74 6.26 -7.96
CA THR A 175 10.89 5.66 -7.25
C THR A 175 10.51 4.45 -6.40
N ASN A 176 9.23 4.24 -6.14
CA ASN A 176 8.78 3.08 -5.37
C ASN A 176 7.39 2.58 -5.74
N VAL A 177 7.12 1.32 -5.37
CA VAL A 177 5.88 0.63 -5.72
C VAL A 177 4.62 1.30 -5.18
N MET A 178 4.69 1.97 -4.02
CA MET A 178 3.50 2.56 -3.38
C MET A 178 3.01 3.82 -4.09
N GLU A 179 3.88 4.54 -4.79
CA GLU A 179 3.51 5.73 -5.55
C GLU A 179 2.50 5.42 -6.67
N TYR A 180 2.56 4.21 -7.24
CA TYR A 180 1.58 3.77 -8.23
C TYR A 180 0.15 3.72 -7.69
N GLU A 181 -0.05 3.49 -6.39
CA GLU A 181 -1.39 3.54 -5.80
C GLU A 181 -1.98 4.95 -5.88
N ALA A 182 -1.18 5.98 -5.61
CA ALA A 182 -1.61 7.37 -5.72
C ALA A 182 -1.89 7.76 -7.18
N ILE A 183 -1.02 7.35 -8.11
CA ILE A 183 -1.21 7.59 -9.56
C ILE A 183 -2.46 6.89 -10.06
N ALA A 184 -2.66 5.62 -9.69
CA ALA A 184 -3.85 4.85 -10.05
C ALA A 184 -5.12 5.49 -9.48
N LYS A 185 -5.09 6.00 -8.25
CA LYS A 185 -6.22 6.72 -7.64
C LYS A 185 -6.63 7.97 -8.42
N GLN A 186 -5.65 8.67 -8.99
CA GLN A 186 -5.92 9.87 -9.80
C GLN A 186 -6.45 9.53 -11.20
N LYS A 187 -6.03 8.40 -11.79
CA LYS A 187 -6.40 8.02 -13.16
C LYS A 187 -7.67 7.17 -13.25
N LEU A 188 -7.90 6.27 -12.30
CA LEU A 188 -9.00 5.32 -12.36
C LEU A 188 -10.31 5.95 -11.91
N PRO A 189 -11.46 5.55 -12.51
CA PRO A 189 -12.76 5.85 -11.94
C PRO A 189 -12.84 5.35 -10.49
N LYS A 190 -13.47 6.13 -9.61
CA LYS A 190 -13.58 5.82 -8.17
C LYS A 190 -14.02 4.38 -7.89
N MET A 191 -15.05 3.90 -8.59
CA MET A 191 -15.56 2.53 -8.47
C MET A 191 -14.49 1.47 -8.75
N VAL A 192 -13.67 1.68 -9.78
CA VAL A 192 -12.60 0.75 -10.19
C VAL A 192 -11.42 0.81 -9.22
N PHE A 193 -11.00 2.02 -8.84
CA PHE A 193 -9.94 2.19 -7.84
C PHE A 193 -10.31 1.53 -6.51
N ASP A 194 -11.50 1.83 -6.00
CA ASP A 194 -11.99 1.29 -4.73
C ASP A 194 -12.16 -0.23 -4.78
N TYR A 195 -12.59 -0.79 -5.91
CA TYR A 195 -12.65 -2.25 -6.09
C TYR A 195 -11.29 -2.90 -5.86
N TYR A 196 -10.21 -2.31 -6.37
CA TYR A 196 -8.85 -2.84 -6.19
C TYR A 196 -8.24 -2.50 -4.83
N ALA A 197 -8.43 -1.27 -4.36
CA ALA A 197 -7.79 -0.76 -3.15
C ALA A 197 -8.40 -1.34 -1.87
N SER A 198 -9.73 -1.49 -1.83
CA SER A 198 -10.47 -1.84 -0.61
C SER A 198 -10.04 -3.16 0.04
N GLY A 199 -10.23 -3.20 1.36
CA GLY A 199 -10.25 -4.39 2.19
C GLY A 199 -11.68 -4.76 2.61
N ALA A 200 -11.80 -5.76 3.49
CA ALA A 200 -13.07 -6.10 4.12
C ALA A 200 -13.37 -5.12 5.28
N GLU A 201 -14.64 -4.73 5.40
CA GLU A 201 -15.20 -3.99 6.56
C GLU A 201 -14.37 -2.76 6.94
N ASP A 202 -13.84 -2.70 8.17
CA ASP A 202 -13.05 -1.59 8.70
C ASP A 202 -11.62 -1.55 8.14
N GLN A 203 -11.25 -2.57 7.35
CA GLN A 203 -9.97 -2.73 6.67
C GLN A 203 -8.79 -2.79 7.64
N TRP A 204 -9.00 -3.32 8.85
CA TRP A 204 -7.96 -3.42 9.87
C TRP A 204 -6.80 -4.30 9.41
N THR A 205 -7.09 -5.49 8.87
CA THR A 205 -6.08 -6.40 8.33
C THR A 205 -5.37 -5.81 7.12
N LEU A 206 -6.02 -4.92 6.35
CA LEU A 206 -5.39 -4.25 5.21
C LEU A 206 -4.26 -3.34 5.68
N GLN A 207 -4.51 -2.57 6.73
CA GLN A 207 -3.51 -1.74 7.39
C GLN A 207 -2.42 -2.61 8.04
N GLU A 208 -2.82 -3.63 8.82
CA GLU A 208 -1.88 -4.51 9.53
C GLU A 208 -0.96 -5.27 8.56
N ASN A 209 -1.46 -5.70 7.40
CA ASN A 209 -0.64 -6.35 6.35
C ASN A 209 0.57 -5.49 5.94
N ARG A 210 0.44 -4.16 5.96
CA ARG A 210 1.56 -3.26 5.71
C ARG A 210 2.34 -3.01 7.00
N GLU A 211 1.66 -2.64 8.09
CA GLU A 211 2.31 -2.21 9.33
C GLU A 211 3.18 -3.31 9.96
N ALA A 212 2.79 -4.57 9.83
CA ALA A 212 3.52 -5.72 10.37
C ALA A 212 4.94 -5.88 9.79
N PHE A 213 5.23 -5.27 8.63
CA PHE A 213 6.59 -5.23 8.08
C PHE A 213 7.48 -4.14 8.70
N TRP A 214 6.93 -3.03 9.24
CA TRP A 214 7.72 -1.80 9.50
C TRP A 214 7.59 -1.18 10.90
N ARG A 215 6.53 -1.43 11.68
CA ARG A 215 6.15 -0.44 12.71
C ARG A 215 7.09 -0.38 13.94
N ILE A 216 7.56 0.85 14.16
CA ILE A 216 8.71 1.29 14.97
C ILE A 216 8.51 1.27 16.50
N LEU A 217 7.30 1.09 17.04
CA LEU A 217 7.06 1.30 18.48
C LEU A 217 6.68 0.08 19.33
N ARG A 218 6.59 -1.14 18.76
CA ARG A 218 6.43 -2.36 19.59
C ARG A 218 6.72 -3.68 18.86
N LYS A 219 6.41 -3.78 17.55
CA LYS A 219 6.38 -5.03 16.77
C LYS A 219 7.44 -5.14 15.64
N LEU A 220 8.72 -4.93 15.93
CA LEU A 220 9.70 -4.84 14.83
C LEU A 220 10.25 -6.20 14.40
N THR A 221 10.09 -6.53 13.11
CA THR A 221 11.03 -7.37 12.33
C THR A 221 12.20 -6.48 11.86
N ARG A 222 13.24 -6.33 12.69
CA ARG A 222 14.47 -5.57 12.38
C ARG A 222 15.46 -6.42 11.59
N PHE A 223 16.32 -5.79 10.79
CA PHE A 223 17.46 -6.45 10.19
C PHE A 223 18.64 -6.58 11.17
N ARG A 224 19.42 -7.64 11.01
CA ARG A 224 20.75 -7.87 11.60
C ARG A 224 21.73 -8.12 10.45
N PRO A 225 22.15 -7.06 9.75
CA PRO A 225 23.02 -7.22 8.59
C PRO A 225 24.38 -7.79 9.01
N ARG A 226 24.97 -8.60 8.13
CA ARG A 226 26.32 -9.11 8.27
C ARG A 226 27.24 -8.28 7.38
N ILE A 227 28.16 -7.55 8.00
CA ILE A 227 29.07 -6.63 7.33
C ILE A 227 30.36 -7.35 6.88
N LEU A 228 31.12 -6.72 5.98
CA LEU A 228 32.40 -7.23 5.46
C LEU A 228 32.28 -8.61 4.79
N ILE A 229 31.18 -8.83 4.08
CA ILE A 229 30.98 -9.98 3.19
C ILE A 229 31.09 -9.47 1.75
N ASP A 230 31.79 -10.21 0.90
CA ASP A 230 31.85 -9.88 -0.53
C ASP A 230 30.49 -10.11 -1.17
N VAL A 231 29.83 -9.01 -1.54
CA VAL A 231 28.51 -8.99 -2.19
C VAL A 231 28.60 -8.45 -3.62
N SER A 232 29.78 -8.53 -4.25
CA SER A 232 30.00 -8.10 -5.64
C SER A 232 29.16 -8.88 -6.65
N LYS A 233 28.70 -10.09 -6.29
CA LYS A 233 27.80 -10.92 -7.09
C LYS A 233 26.65 -11.44 -6.23
N ILE A 234 25.42 -11.17 -6.64
CA ILE A 234 24.21 -11.61 -5.95
C ILE A 234 23.38 -12.48 -6.89
N ASP A 235 23.10 -13.71 -6.45
CA ASP A 235 22.22 -14.65 -7.13
C ASP A 235 20.86 -14.70 -6.44
N MET A 236 19.88 -14.06 -7.08
CA MET A 236 18.48 -14.10 -6.65
C MET A 236 17.69 -15.24 -7.28
N THR A 237 18.31 -16.08 -8.12
CA THR A 237 17.57 -17.13 -8.83
C THR A 237 17.03 -18.17 -7.85
N THR A 238 15.85 -18.70 -8.15
CA THR A 238 15.19 -19.71 -7.33
C THR A 238 14.51 -20.76 -8.19
N THR A 239 14.03 -21.82 -7.56
CA THR A 239 13.22 -22.86 -8.21
C THR A 239 11.89 -23.00 -7.50
N VAL A 240 10.79 -22.79 -8.23
CA VAL A 240 9.42 -22.93 -7.72
C VAL A 240 8.74 -24.08 -8.46
N LEU A 241 8.38 -25.14 -7.74
CA LEU A 241 7.76 -26.35 -8.30
C LEU A 241 8.53 -26.95 -9.49
N GLY A 242 9.87 -26.90 -9.42
CA GLY A 242 10.76 -27.40 -10.48
C GLY A 242 11.08 -26.39 -11.59
N PHE A 243 10.46 -25.20 -11.59
CA PHE A 243 10.73 -24.16 -12.59
C PHE A 243 11.70 -23.11 -12.07
N LYS A 244 12.77 -22.85 -12.83
CA LYS A 244 13.77 -21.83 -12.51
C LYS A 244 13.22 -20.42 -12.76
N LEU A 245 13.36 -19.54 -11.77
CA LEU A 245 12.95 -18.13 -11.83
C LEU A 245 14.15 -17.21 -11.63
N SER A 246 14.05 -15.99 -12.15
CA SER A 246 15.08 -14.95 -12.01
C SER A 246 15.15 -14.33 -10.61
N MET A 247 14.06 -14.41 -9.84
CA MET A 247 13.87 -13.82 -8.52
C MET A 247 12.71 -14.49 -7.77
N PRO A 248 12.64 -14.43 -6.42
CA PRO A 248 11.58 -15.03 -5.62
C PRO A 248 10.30 -14.17 -5.53
N ILE A 249 9.99 -13.40 -6.58
CA ILE A 249 8.93 -12.38 -6.62
C ILE A 249 8.00 -12.69 -7.80
N MET A 250 6.77 -13.10 -7.50
CA MET A 250 5.79 -13.58 -8.49
C MET A 250 4.53 -12.70 -8.49
N ILE A 251 3.69 -12.82 -9.52
CA ILE A 251 2.44 -12.05 -9.62
C ILE A 251 1.26 -12.87 -9.07
N ALA A 252 0.56 -12.29 -8.09
CA ALA A 252 -0.65 -12.85 -7.50
C ALA A 252 -1.84 -12.75 -8.47
N PRO A 253 -2.85 -13.64 -8.36
CA PRO A 253 -4.05 -13.53 -9.18
C PRO A 253 -4.89 -12.34 -8.74
N THR A 254 -5.16 -11.43 -9.67
CA THR A 254 -6.10 -10.30 -9.50
C THR A 254 -7.13 -10.35 -10.62
N ALA A 255 -8.40 -10.20 -10.27
CA ALA A 255 -9.51 -10.26 -11.23
C ALA A 255 -9.62 -8.97 -12.05
N PHE A 256 -10.25 -9.08 -13.22
CA PHE A 256 -10.71 -7.96 -14.05
C PHE A 256 -9.66 -6.93 -14.48
N GLN A 257 -8.42 -7.33 -14.79
CA GLN A 257 -7.32 -6.37 -15.00
C GLN A 257 -7.58 -5.38 -16.16
N LYS A 258 -8.46 -5.71 -17.12
CA LYS A 258 -8.86 -4.76 -18.18
C LYS A 258 -9.65 -3.54 -17.69
N MET A 259 -10.14 -3.54 -16.45
CA MET A 259 -10.65 -2.30 -15.83
C MET A 259 -9.53 -1.32 -15.50
N ALA A 260 -8.30 -1.81 -15.29
CA ALA A 260 -7.15 -0.96 -14.99
C ALA A 260 -6.52 -0.39 -16.26
N HIS A 261 -6.38 -1.21 -17.31
CA HIS A 261 -5.79 -0.81 -18.59
C HIS A 261 -6.33 -1.71 -19.72
N PRO A 262 -6.53 -1.22 -20.95
CA PRO A 262 -7.08 -2.03 -22.05
C PRO A 262 -6.38 -3.37 -22.30
N ASP A 263 -5.05 -3.40 -22.20
CA ASP A 263 -4.26 -4.64 -22.33
C ASP A 263 -4.47 -5.64 -21.19
N GLY A 264 -4.88 -5.19 -20.00
CA GLY A 264 -5.18 -6.04 -18.85
C GLY A 264 -4.13 -7.12 -18.57
N GLU A 265 -4.59 -8.37 -18.54
CA GLU A 265 -3.74 -9.54 -18.29
C GLU A 265 -2.69 -9.80 -19.38
N TYR A 266 -2.84 -9.28 -20.61
CA TYR A 266 -1.83 -9.43 -21.65
C TYR A 266 -0.54 -8.68 -21.28
N ALA A 267 -0.68 -7.42 -20.85
CA ALA A 267 0.45 -6.60 -20.40
C ALA A 267 1.15 -7.25 -19.19
N THR A 268 0.37 -7.74 -18.23
CA THR A 268 0.89 -8.45 -17.05
C THR A 268 1.65 -9.73 -17.44
N ALA A 269 1.14 -10.50 -18.41
CA ALA A 269 1.78 -11.72 -18.88
C ALA A 269 3.11 -11.46 -19.60
N ARG A 270 3.17 -10.44 -20.47
CA ARG A 270 4.40 -10.03 -21.15
C ARG A 270 5.43 -9.50 -20.15
N ALA A 271 5.00 -8.68 -19.18
CA ALA A 271 5.87 -8.16 -18.12
C ALA A 271 6.46 -9.28 -17.24
N ALA A 272 5.64 -10.25 -16.80
CA ALA A 272 6.10 -11.38 -15.99
C ALA A 272 7.12 -12.25 -16.75
N SER A 273 6.84 -12.53 -18.03
CA SER A 273 7.71 -13.33 -18.89
C SER A 273 9.05 -12.64 -19.12
N ALA A 274 9.05 -11.34 -19.39
CA ALA A 274 10.27 -10.56 -19.57
C ALA A 274 11.09 -10.42 -18.28
N ALA A 275 10.43 -10.37 -17.12
CA ALA A 275 11.09 -10.40 -15.83
C ALA A 275 11.61 -11.79 -15.44
N GLY A 276 11.27 -12.86 -16.20
CA GLY A 276 11.66 -14.23 -15.90
C GLY A 276 11.02 -14.77 -14.61
N THR A 277 9.76 -14.41 -14.34
CA THR A 277 9.01 -14.83 -13.15
C THR A 277 7.62 -15.39 -13.47
N ILE A 278 6.92 -15.89 -12.46
CA ILE A 278 5.60 -16.51 -12.57
C ILE A 278 4.49 -15.47 -12.54
N MET A 279 3.53 -15.63 -13.44
CA MET A 279 2.21 -14.98 -13.35
C MET A 279 1.15 -15.98 -12.91
N THR A 280 0.39 -15.66 -11.87
CA THR A 280 -0.84 -16.40 -11.55
C THR A 280 -2.04 -15.68 -12.16
N LEU A 281 -2.72 -16.31 -13.11
CA LEU A 281 -3.93 -15.77 -13.74
C LEU A 281 -5.15 -16.06 -12.89
N SER A 282 -6.04 -15.08 -12.69
CA SER A 282 -7.32 -15.31 -12.00
C SER A 282 -8.29 -16.08 -12.88
N SER A 283 -9.09 -16.99 -12.29
CA SER A 283 -10.28 -17.52 -12.98
C SER A 283 -11.22 -16.40 -13.44
N TRP A 284 -11.27 -15.27 -12.71
CA TRP A 284 -12.09 -14.09 -13.02
C TRP A 284 -11.35 -13.05 -13.88
N ALA A 285 -10.39 -13.48 -14.69
CA ALA A 285 -9.69 -12.61 -15.61
C ALA A 285 -10.57 -12.13 -16.77
N THR A 286 -10.26 -10.92 -17.25
CA THR A 286 -10.84 -10.30 -18.45
C THR A 286 -10.14 -10.71 -19.75
N SER A 287 -9.25 -11.68 -19.65
CA SER A 287 -8.55 -12.36 -20.75
C SER A 287 -8.49 -13.84 -20.41
N SER A 288 -8.76 -14.69 -21.39
CA SER A 288 -8.77 -16.15 -21.24
C SER A 288 -7.35 -16.72 -21.06
N VAL A 289 -7.25 -17.95 -20.59
CA VAL A 289 -5.97 -18.67 -20.51
C VAL A 289 -5.26 -18.77 -21.86
N GLU A 290 -5.98 -18.92 -22.98
CA GLU A 290 -5.38 -19.00 -24.32
C GLU A 290 -4.84 -17.65 -24.79
N GLU A 291 -5.63 -16.60 -24.60
CA GLU A 291 -5.22 -15.21 -24.89
C GLU A 291 -3.97 -14.82 -24.09
N VAL A 292 -3.92 -15.21 -22.83
CA VAL A 292 -2.75 -14.97 -21.98
C VAL A 292 -1.56 -15.81 -22.44
N ALA A 293 -1.78 -17.07 -22.83
CA ALA A 293 -0.72 -17.94 -23.37
C ALA A 293 -0.18 -17.45 -24.72
N SER A 294 -1.02 -16.83 -25.57
CA SER A 294 -0.60 -16.33 -26.89
C SER A 294 0.32 -15.11 -26.82
N THR A 295 0.46 -14.48 -25.64
CA THR A 295 1.44 -13.39 -25.43
C THR A 295 2.90 -13.83 -25.55
N GLY A 296 3.17 -15.13 -25.46
CA GLY A 296 4.52 -15.69 -25.56
C GLY A 296 4.83 -16.74 -24.47
N PRO A 297 6.04 -17.33 -24.51
CA PRO A 297 6.46 -18.30 -23.50
C PRO A 297 6.59 -17.64 -22.13
N GLY A 298 6.15 -18.33 -21.08
CA GLY A 298 6.22 -17.87 -19.71
C GLY A 298 5.67 -18.91 -18.74
N ILE A 299 6.17 -18.92 -17.51
CA ILE A 299 5.66 -19.83 -16.47
C ILE A 299 4.41 -19.20 -15.87
N ARG A 300 3.28 -19.89 -16.00
CA ARG A 300 1.98 -19.36 -15.54
C ARG A 300 1.27 -20.36 -14.65
N PHE A 301 0.70 -19.87 -13.56
CA PHE A 301 -0.20 -20.60 -12.69
C PHE A 301 -1.63 -20.13 -12.90
N PHE A 302 -2.61 -20.98 -12.64
CA PHE A 302 -4.02 -20.66 -12.81
C PHE A 302 -4.73 -20.71 -11.47
N GLN A 303 -5.25 -19.57 -11.01
CA GLN A 303 -6.05 -19.51 -9.80
C GLN A 303 -7.46 -19.99 -10.06
N LEU A 304 -7.95 -20.87 -9.19
CA LEU A 304 -9.23 -21.52 -9.33
C LEU A 304 -10.04 -21.45 -8.02
N TYR A 305 -11.35 -21.33 -8.17
CA TYR A 305 -12.33 -21.69 -7.14
C TYR A 305 -12.98 -23.01 -7.55
N VAL A 306 -13.29 -23.86 -6.58
CA VAL A 306 -14.16 -25.01 -6.84
C VAL A 306 -15.62 -24.51 -6.80
N TYR A 307 -16.20 -24.37 -7.98
CA TYR A 307 -17.58 -23.96 -8.18
C TYR A 307 -18.54 -25.12 -7.92
N LYS A 308 -19.81 -24.82 -7.58
CA LYS A 308 -20.87 -25.81 -7.36
C LYS A 308 -20.99 -26.76 -8.55
N ASP A 309 -21.00 -26.19 -9.77
CA ASP A 309 -20.87 -26.98 -10.98
C ASP A 309 -19.41 -27.46 -11.17
N ARG A 310 -19.17 -28.71 -10.79
CA ARG A 310 -17.86 -29.37 -10.93
C ARG A 310 -17.47 -29.61 -12.39
N ASN A 311 -18.43 -29.62 -13.34
CA ASN A 311 -18.13 -29.73 -14.76
C ASN A 311 -17.46 -28.44 -15.28
N VAL A 312 -17.92 -27.26 -14.83
CA VAL A 312 -17.27 -25.98 -15.16
C VAL A 312 -15.83 -25.97 -14.65
N VAL A 313 -15.60 -26.44 -13.42
CA VAL A 313 -14.25 -26.55 -12.86
C VAL A 313 -13.37 -27.48 -13.71
N ALA A 314 -13.87 -28.65 -14.11
CA ALA A 314 -13.13 -29.58 -14.98
C ALA A 314 -12.81 -28.97 -16.36
N GLN A 315 -13.74 -28.22 -16.94
CA GLN A 315 -13.51 -27.50 -18.20
C GLN A 315 -12.41 -26.44 -18.04
N LEU A 316 -12.46 -25.62 -16.99
CA LEU A 316 -11.45 -24.59 -16.70
C LEU A 316 -10.06 -25.19 -16.50
N VAL A 317 -9.96 -26.30 -15.76
CA VAL A 317 -8.70 -27.01 -15.51
C VAL A 317 -8.10 -27.53 -16.82
N ARG A 318 -8.88 -28.25 -17.64
CA ARG A 318 -8.42 -28.74 -18.96
C ARG A 318 -8.01 -27.59 -19.88
N ARG A 319 -8.75 -26.48 -19.81
CA ARG A 319 -8.46 -25.27 -20.59
C ARG A 319 -7.10 -24.68 -20.21
N ALA A 320 -6.81 -24.58 -18.91
CA ALA A 320 -5.51 -24.14 -18.40
C ALA A 320 -4.36 -25.11 -18.78
N GLU A 321 -4.57 -26.42 -18.69
CA GLU A 321 -3.59 -27.44 -19.11
C GLU A 321 -3.22 -27.30 -20.60
N ARG A 322 -4.22 -27.18 -21.47
CA ARG A 322 -4.01 -26.98 -22.92
C ARG A 322 -3.29 -25.68 -23.24
N ALA A 323 -3.53 -24.63 -22.46
CA ALA A 323 -2.82 -23.36 -22.57
C ALA A 323 -1.40 -23.39 -21.96
N GLY A 324 -0.95 -24.55 -21.45
CA GLY A 324 0.41 -24.77 -20.97
C GLY A 324 0.70 -24.22 -19.57
N PHE A 325 -0.35 -23.94 -18.78
CA PHE A 325 -0.21 -23.55 -17.38
C PHE A 325 0.43 -24.68 -16.56
N LYS A 326 1.13 -24.32 -15.49
CA LYS A 326 2.06 -25.21 -14.78
C LYS A 326 1.62 -25.60 -13.37
N ALA A 327 0.64 -24.91 -12.79
CA ALA A 327 0.10 -25.23 -11.48
C ALA A 327 -1.31 -24.62 -11.30
N ILE A 328 -2.09 -25.19 -10.39
CA ILE A 328 -3.35 -24.61 -9.92
C ILE A 328 -3.13 -23.92 -8.57
N ALA A 329 -3.52 -22.65 -8.45
CA ALA A 329 -3.63 -21.97 -7.17
C ALA A 329 -5.09 -22.04 -6.69
N LEU A 330 -5.41 -23.05 -5.87
CA LEU A 330 -6.75 -23.24 -5.33
C LEU A 330 -7.00 -22.27 -4.17
N THR A 331 -7.95 -21.36 -4.34
CA THR A 331 -8.35 -20.42 -3.28
C THR A 331 -9.34 -21.07 -2.32
N VAL A 332 -8.99 -21.15 -1.03
CA VAL A 332 -9.80 -21.80 0.02
C VAL A 332 -10.35 -20.86 1.10
N ASP A 333 -9.94 -19.58 1.09
CA ASP A 333 -10.38 -18.56 2.06
C ASP A 333 -11.67 -17.80 1.66
N THR A 334 -12.34 -18.26 0.59
CA THR A 334 -13.50 -17.59 0.01
C THR A 334 -14.69 -18.55 -0.18
N PRO A 335 -15.21 -19.19 0.89
CA PRO A 335 -16.48 -19.91 0.82
C PRO A 335 -17.67 -18.95 0.61
N ARG A 336 -17.49 -17.69 1.02
CA ARG A 336 -18.35 -16.52 0.73
C ARG A 336 -17.44 -15.32 0.48
N LEU A 337 -17.90 -14.36 -0.31
CA LEU A 337 -17.17 -13.12 -0.52
C LEU A 337 -17.17 -12.27 0.76
N GLY A 338 -16.02 -11.68 1.08
CA GLY A 338 -15.90 -10.68 2.14
C GLY A 338 -16.71 -9.41 1.84
N ARG A 339 -17.13 -8.72 2.89
CA ARG A 339 -17.93 -7.49 2.79
C ARG A 339 -17.03 -6.30 2.52
N ARG A 340 -16.88 -5.93 1.26
CA ARG A 340 -16.14 -4.73 0.82
C ARG A 340 -17.09 -3.55 0.73
N GLU A 341 -17.08 -2.68 1.74
CA GLU A 341 -18.06 -1.61 1.84
C GLU A 341 -17.99 -0.60 0.69
N ALA A 342 -16.79 -0.37 0.15
CA ALA A 342 -16.60 0.56 -0.95
C ALA A 342 -17.35 0.08 -2.21
N ASP A 343 -17.36 -1.22 -2.50
CA ASP A 343 -18.10 -1.78 -3.63
C ASP A 343 -19.62 -1.66 -3.43
N ILE A 344 -20.10 -1.82 -2.20
CA ILE A 344 -21.52 -1.63 -1.84
C ILE A 344 -21.92 -0.16 -2.03
N LYS A 345 -21.12 0.77 -1.49
CA LYS A 345 -21.34 2.23 -1.60
C LYS A 345 -21.30 2.70 -3.06
N ASN A 346 -20.39 2.14 -3.86
CA ASN A 346 -20.24 2.47 -5.27
C ASN A 346 -21.20 1.70 -6.19
N ARG A 347 -21.97 0.73 -5.67
CA ARG A 347 -22.79 -0.21 -6.45
C ARG A 347 -22.00 -0.85 -7.59
N PHE A 348 -20.86 -1.46 -7.23
CA PHE A 348 -19.91 -1.99 -8.20
C PHE A 348 -20.58 -2.90 -9.24
N VAL A 349 -20.31 -2.59 -10.51
CA VAL A 349 -20.66 -3.41 -11.67
C VAL A 349 -19.46 -3.53 -12.58
N LEU A 350 -19.29 -4.70 -13.21
CA LEU A 350 -18.30 -4.86 -14.25
C LEU A 350 -18.70 -3.98 -15.47
N PRO A 351 -17.80 -3.15 -16.03
CA PRO A 351 -18.09 -2.38 -17.24
C PRO A 351 -18.60 -3.29 -18.37
N PRO A 352 -19.61 -2.87 -19.15
CA PRO A 352 -20.35 -3.76 -20.05
C PRO A 352 -19.47 -4.39 -21.14
N PHE A 353 -18.47 -3.66 -21.64
CA PHE A 353 -17.54 -4.17 -22.65
C PHE A 353 -16.50 -5.18 -22.11
N LEU A 354 -16.56 -5.54 -20.82
CA LEU A 354 -15.68 -6.51 -20.19
C LEU A 354 -16.48 -7.74 -19.74
N SER A 355 -15.86 -8.91 -19.91
CA SER A 355 -16.45 -10.19 -19.57
C SER A 355 -15.44 -11.10 -18.90
N LEU A 356 -15.94 -12.17 -18.29
CA LEU A 356 -15.13 -13.23 -17.69
C LEU A 356 -14.69 -14.24 -18.75
N LYS A 357 -13.62 -13.90 -19.49
CA LYS A 357 -13.18 -14.63 -20.70
C LYS A 357 -12.91 -16.12 -20.50
N ASN A 358 -12.54 -16.56 -19.29
CA ASN A 358 -12.36 -17.99 -19.01
C ASN A 358 -13.66 -18.80 -19.04
N PHE A 359 -14.81 -18.16 -18.79
CA PHE A 359 -16.13 -18.80 -18.77
C PHE A 359 -16.85 -18.69 -20.11
N GLU A 360 -16.38 -17.82 -21.01
CA GLU A 360 -16.90 -17.78 -22.37
C GLU A 360 -16.61 -19.09 -23.11
N GLY A 361 -17.65 -19.62 -23.76
CA GLY A 361 -17.59 -20.87 -24.52
C GLY A 361 -17.56 -22.14 -23.66
N LEU A 362 -17.77 -22.03 -22.34
CA LEU A 362 -17.97 -23.19 -21.47
C LEU A 362 -19.44 -23.60 -21.43
N ASP A 363 -19.69 -24.89 -21.22
CA ASP A 363 -21.03 -25.37 -20.85
C ASP A 363 -21.30 -24.99 -19.39
N LEU A 364 -22.12 -23.95 -19.19
CA LEU A 364 -22.52 -23.40 -17.89
C LEU A 364 -23.88 -23.94 -17.41
N GLY A 365 -24.50 -24.88 -18.13
CA GLY A 365 -25.84 -25.39 -17.82
C GLY A 365 -26.98 -24.40 -18.13
N LYS A 366 -28.10 -24.49 -17.38
CA LYS A 366 -29.31 -23.66 -17.57
C LYS A 366 -29.07 -22.21 -17.12
N MET A 367 -28.37 -21.42 -17.94
CA MET A 367 -28.44 -19.97 -17.88
C MET A 367 -29.53 -19.49 -18.83
N ASP A 368 -30.54 -18.77 -18.31
CA ASP A 368 -31.35 -17.89 -19.14
C ASP A 368 -30.39 -16.83 -19.73
N GLN A 369 -30.29 -16.82 -21.05
CA GLN A 369 -29.48 -15.88 -21.81
C GLN A 369 -30.03 -14.46 -21.65
N ALA A 370 -29.64 -13.75 -20.58
CA ALA A 370 -29.93 -12.33 -20.44
C ALA A 370 -28.83 -11.61 -19.62
N ASN A 371 -28.02 -10.84 -20.35
CA ASN A 371 -27.10 -9.78 -19.91
C ASN A 371 -25.72 -10.17 -19.33
N GLU A 372 -24.67 -9.49 -19.81
CA GLU A 372 -23.24 -9.67 -19.45
C GLU A 372 -22.92 -9.34 -17.98
N SER A 373 -23.69 -8.45 -17.34
CA SER A 373 -23.66 -8.22 -15.88
C SER A 373 -24.15 -9.43 -15.07
N GLY A 374 -24.95 -10.30 -15.71
CA GLY A 374 -25.43 -11.56 -15.16
C GLY A 374 -24.32 -12.60 -14.99
N LEU A 375 -23.29 -12.61 -15.84
CA LEU A 375 -22.22 -13.62 -15.77
C LEU A 375 -21.35 -13.46 -14.51
N ALA A 376 -20.94 -12.23 -14.18
CA ALA A 376 -20.18 -11.98 -12.95
C ALA A 376 -21.00 -12.34 -11.69
N SER A 377 -22.29 -12.01 -11.71
CA SER A 377 -23.22 -12.34 -10.62
C SER A 377 -23.47 -13.85 -10.51
N TYR A 378 -23.60 -14.54 -11.64
CA TYR A 378 -23.72 -16.00 -11.74
C TYR A 378 -22.48 -16.69 -11.16
N VAL A 379 -21.28 -16.32 -11.63
CA VAL A 379 -20.04 -16.93 -11.17
C VAL A 379 -19.83 -16.67 -9.67
N ALA A 380 -20.19 -15.50 -9.15
CA ALA A 380 -20.20 -15.25 -7.71
C ALA A 380 -21.20 -16.16 -6.96
N GLY A 381 -22.38 -16.42 -7.53
CA GLY A 381 -23.39 -17.35 -7.00
C GLY A 381 -22.99 -18.83 -7.11
N GLN A 382 -22.03 -19.16 -7.98
CA GLN A 382 -21.48 -20.51 -8.17
C GLN A 382 -20.39 -20.86 -7.18
N ILE A 383 -19.88 -19.92 -6.36
CA ILE A 383 -18.93 -20.25 -5.29
C ILE A 383 -19.57 -21.27 -4.35
N ASP A 384 -18.92 -22.43 -4.20
CA ASP A 384 -19.37 -23.49 -3.32
C ASP A 384 -18.88 -23.23 -1.89
N ARG A 385 -19.82 -23.13 -0.96
CA ARG A 385 -19.52 -22.93 0.47
C ARG A 385 -19.38 -24.25 1.24
N THR A 386 -19.62 -25.38 0.58
CA THR A 386 -19.59 -26.72 1.18
C THR A 386 -18.23 -27.40 1.04
N LEU A 387 -17.24 -26.68 0.49
CA LEU A 387 -15.90 -27.19 0.28
C LEU A 387 -15.28 -27.69 1.59
N SER A 388 -14.60 -28.82 1.47
CA SER A 388 -13.82 -29.44 2.54
C SER A 388 -12.54 -30.04 1.94
N TRP A 389 -11.68 -30.61 2.77
CA TRP A 389 -10.42 -31.21 2.32
C TRP A 389 -10.61 -32.36 1.31
N LYS A 390 -11.80 -32.98 1.24
CA LYS A 390 -12.13 -33.96 0.19
C LYS A 390 -12.13 -33.35 -1.22
N ASP A 391 -12.46 -32.07 -1.33
CA ASP A 391 -12.55 -31.37 -2.61
C ASP A 391 -11.15 -31.04 -3.17
N VAL A 392 -10.14 -30.91 -2.29
CA VAL A 392 -8.72 -30.85 -2.70
C VAL A 392 -8.31 -32.19 -3.34
N LYS A 393 -8.69 -33.31 -2.72
CA LYS A 393 -8.44 -34.65 -3.28
C LYS A 393 -9.19 -34.88 -4.58
N TRP A 394 -10.46 -34.44 -4.66
CA TRP A 394 -11.22 -34.49 -5.90
C TRP A 394 -10.53 -33.69 -7.01
N LEU A 395 -10.01 -32.49 -6.72
CA LEU A 395 -9.31 -31.69 -7.73
C LEU A 395 -8.07 -32.43 -8.29
N GLN A 396 -7.35 -33.20 -7.45
CA GLN A 396 -6.24 -34.05 -7.90
C GLN A 396 -6.68 -35.20 -8.82
N THR A 397 -7.95 -35.60 -8.82
CA THR A 397 -8.45 -36.64 -9.74
C THR A 397 -8.67 -36.13 -11.16
N ILE A 398 -8.75 -34.81 -11.35
CA ILE A 398 -9.07 -34.20 -12.65
C ILE A 398 -7.89 -33.43 -13.27
N THR A 399 -6.75 -33.34 -12.58
CA THR A 399 -5.51 -32.74 -13.10
C THR A 399 -4.28 -33.37 -12.49
N THR A 400 -3.19 -33.40 -13.25
CA THR A 400 -1.85 -33.77 -12.77
C THR A 400 -1.01 -32.54 -12.41
N MET A 401 -1.51 -31.32 -12.62
CA MET A 401 -0.78 -30.11 -12.24
C MET A 401 -0.64 -30.03 -10.71
N PRO A 402 0.51 -29.55 -10.20
CA PRO A 402 0.67 -29.29 -8.78
C PRO A 402 -0.37 -28.27 -8.28
N ILE A 403 -0.97 -28.57 -7.12
CA ILE A 403 -2.00 -27.72 -6.50
C ILE A 403 -1.37 -26.94 -5.34
N LEU A 404 -1.35 -25.63 -5.47
CA LEU A 404 -1.02 -24.69 -4.41
C LEU A 404 -2.31 -24.31 -3.66
N VAL A 405 -2.36 -24.55 -2.35
CA VAL A 405 -3.51 -24.15 -1.52
C VAL A 405 -3.30 -22.72 -1.03
N LYS A 406 -4.15 -21.80 -1.48
CA LYS A 406 -4.08 -20.37 -1.20
C LYS A 406 -5.15 -19.94 -0.19
N GLY A 407 -4.72 -19.27 0.88
CA GLY A 407 -5.63 -18.81 1.94
C GLY A 407 -5.37 -19.44 3.31
N VAL A 408 -4.22 -20.09 3.48
CA VAL A 408 -3.86 -20.78 4.75
C VAL A 408 -3.20 -19.78 5.69
N LEU A 409 -3.77 -19.60 6.88
CA LEU A 409 -3.22 -18.71 7.92
C LEU A 409 -2.83 -19.45 9.20
N THR A 410 -3.14 -20.75 9.30
CA THR A 410 -2.99 -21.55 10.52
C THR A 410 -2.10 -22.78 10.27
N ALA A 411 -1.49 -23.29 11.33
CA ALA A 411 -0.70 -24.51 11.24
C ALA A 411 -1.56 -25.77 11.13
N GLU A 412 -2.76 -25.75 11.70
CA GLU A 412 -3.75 -26.80 11.61
C GLU A 412 -4.10 -27.06 10.14
N ASP A 413 -4.48 -26.00 9.42
CA ASP A 413 -4.83 -26.09 8.00
C ASP A 413 -3.60 -26.36 7.13
N THR A 414 -2.40 -25.92 7.55
CA THR A 414 -1.15 -26.29 6.88
C THR A 414 -0.94 -27.82 6.88
N ARG A 415 -1.14 -28.47 8.04
CA ARG A 415 -1.01 -29.94 8.13
C ARG A 415 -2.08 -30.64 7.29
N LEU A 416 -3.31 -30.15 7.33
CA LEU A 416 -4.42 -30.71 6.55
C LEU A 416 -4.19 -30.55 5.04
N ALA A 417 -3.66 -29.42 4.59
CA ALA A 417 -3.29 -29.19 3.20
C ALA A 417 -2.25 -30.21 2.72
N ILE A 418 -1.20 -30.45 3.52
CA ILE A 418 -0.15 -31.43 3.21
C ILE A 418 -0.71 -32.85 3.23
N GLN A 419 -1.52 -33.21 4.22
CA GLN A 419 -2.20 -34.52 4.29
C GLN A 419 -3.17 -34.74 3.12
N SER A 420 -3.70 -33.66 2.55
CA SER A 420 -4.55 -33.69 1.36
C SER A 420 -3.76 -33.65 0.05
N GLY A 421 -2.42 -33.65 0.11
CA GLY A 421 -1.54 -33.71 -1.05
C GLY A 421 -1.32 -32.37 -1.77
N ALA A 422 -1.46 -31.24 -1.08
CA ALA A 422 -1.05 -29.95 -1.62
C ALA A 422 0.43 -30.00 -2.05
N ALA A 423 0.76 -29.46 -3.22
CA ALA A 423 2.13 -29.34 -3.72
C ALA A 423 2.86 -28.12 -3.14
N GLY A 424 2.13 -27.21 -2.49
CA GLY A 424 2.64 -26.02 -1.83
C GLY A 424 1.52 -25.22 -1.18
N ILE A 425 1.91 -24.27 -0.35
CA ILE A 425 0.99 -23.46 0.46
C ILE A 425 1.24 -21.99 0.16
N ILE A 426 0.18 -21.20 -0.02
CA ILE A 426 0.27 -19.74 -0.11
C ILE A 426 -0.41 -19.15 1.13
N VAL A 427 0.42 -18.63 2.04
CA VAL A 427 -0.02 -17.85 3.21
C VAL A 427 -0.61 -16.54 2.71
N SER A 428 -1.92 -16.46 2.78
CA SER A 428 -2.71 -15.39 2.19
C SER A 428 -3.92 -15.11 3.05
N ASN A 429 -4.23 -13.84 3.27
CA ASN A 429 -5.51 -13.38 3.79
C ASN A 429 -6.32 -12.69 2.68
N HIS A 430 -6.13 -13.13 1.44
CA HIS A 430 -6.76 -12.58 0.25
C HIS A 430 -6.47 -11.08 0.02
N GLY A 431 -5.29 -10.61 0.45
CA GLY A 431 -4.98 -9.19 0.46
C GLY A 431 -5.90 -8.38 1.39
N ALA A 432 -6.34 -8.98 2.50
CA ALA A 432 -7.25 -8.43 3.50
C ALA A 432 -8.67 -8.09 2.99
N ARG A 433 -9.20 -8.92 2.08
CA ARG A 433 -10.50 -8.68 1.42
C ARG A 433 -11.61 -9.65 1.82
N GLN A 434 -11.28 -10.60 2.68
CA GLN A 434 -12.16 -11.69 3.09
C GLN A 434 -12.65 -11.49 4.53
N LEU A 435 -12.06 -12.18 5.51
CA LEU A 435 -12.33 -11.95 6.93
C LEU A 435 -11.40 -10.83 7.44
N ASP A 436 -11.96 -9.75 7.97
CA ASP A 436 -11.17 -8.71 8.65
C ASP A 436 -10.75 -9.18 10.06
N TYR A 437 -9.78 -8.51 10.66
CA TYR A 437 -9.14 -8.90 11.94
C TYR A 437 -8.37 -10.22 11.95
N VAL A 438 -8.18 -10.87 10.80
CA VAL A 438 -7.19 -11.94 10.66
C VAL A 438 -5.77 -11.37 10.76
N PRO A 439 -4.78 -12.16 11.20
CA PRO A 439 -3.40 -11.69 11.27
C PRO A 439 -2.88 -11.22 9.91
N ALA A 440 -1.91 -10.30 9.93
CA ALA A 440 -1.09 -10.06 8.75
C ALA A 440 -0.39 -11.35 8.33
N THR A 441 -0.24 -11.56 7.03
CA THR A 441 0.35 -12.80 6.48
C THR A 441 1.78 -13.01 6.96
N ILE A 442 2.57 -11.94 7.12
CA ILE A 442 3.94 -12.03 7.66
C ILE A 442 3.96 -12.50 9.11
N SER A 443 2.94 -12.14 9.90
CA SER A 443 2.76 -12.61 11.27
C SER A 443 2.31 -14.07 11.30
N ALA A 444 1.40 -14.47 10.40
CA ALA A 444 0.95 -15.86 10.26
C ALA A 444 2.07 -16.80 9.76
N LEU A 445 3.03 -16.26 9.00
CA LEU A 445 4.15 -17.04 8.46
C LEU A 445 5.02 -17.67 9.56
N GLU A 446 5.28 -16.94 10.65
CA GLU A 446 6.16 -17.39 11.73
C GLU A 446 5.56 -17.40 13.15
N GLU A 447 4.28 -17.05 13.32
CA GLU A 447 3.58 -16.78 14.59
C GLU A 447 4.43 -16.55 15.86
N VAL A 448 4.35 -15.31 16.34
CA VAL A 448 4.97 -14.79 17.56
C VAL A 448 4.30 -15.39 18.80
N SER A 449 5.05 -16.16 19.60
CA SER A 449 4.60 -16.50 20.96
C SER A 449 4.60 -15.23 21.81
N ALA A 450 3.43 -14.64 22.06
CA ALA A 450 3.29 -13.72 23.16
C ALA A 450 3.47 -14.53 24.46
N LYS A 451 4.65 -14.44 25.08
CA LYS A 451 4.76 -14.69 26.52
C LYS A 451 4.06 -13.52 27.20
N THR A 452 2.74 -13.61 27.36
CA THR A 452 2.08 -12.77 28.35
C THR A 452 2.55 -13.30 29.70
N PHE A 453 3.48 -12.57 30.32
CA PHE A 453 3.84 -12.77 31.72
C PHE A 453 2.61 -12.32 32.53
N ILE A 454 1.68 -13.24 32.78
CA ILE A 454 0.70 -13.05 33.85
C ILE A 454 1.47 -13.40 35.12
N PRO A 455 1.73 -12.46 36.04
CA PRO A 455 2.28 -12.80 37.33
C PRO A 455 1.31 -13.77 37.99
N GLU A 456 1.78 -14.96 38.35
CA GLU A 456 1.08 -15.87 39.26
C GLU A 456 1.06 -15.21 40.64
N ALA A 457 0.09 -14.32 40.86
CA ALA A 457 -0.33 -13.91 42.17
C ALA A 457 -1.86 -13.95 42.17
N GLU A 458 -2.40 -14.92 42.91
CA GLU A 458 -3.81 -15.02 43.29
C GLU A 458 -4.81 -15.36 42.18
N PHE A 459 -4.85 -16.63 41.75
CA PHE A 459 -6.05 -17.48 41.87
C PHE A 459 -5.72 -18.88 41.35
N GLY A 460 -5.84 -19.88 42.23
CA GLY A 460 -5.70 -21.29 41.87
C GLY A 460 -6.86 -21.73 41.00
N ILE A 461 -6.67 -21.73 39.68
CA ILE A 461 -7.42 -22.59 38.77
C ILE A 461 -6.40 -23.16 37.77
N LEU A 462 -6.27 -24.49 37.83
CA LEU A 462 -5.56 -25.33 36.87
C LEU A 462 -6.29 -25.26 35.51
N LEU A 463 -6.17 -24.14 34.80
CA LEU A 463 -6.54 -24.07 33.39
C LEU A 463 -5.35 -24.55 32.56
N THR A 464 -5.56 -25.67 31.89
CA THR A 464 -4.70 -26.29 30.89
C THR A 464 -3.93 -25.25 30.08
N LYS A 465 -2.61 -25.30 30.20
CA LYS A 465 -1.62 -24.73 29.28
C LYS A 465 -1.83 -25.32 27.87
N GLN A 466 -2.89 -24.93 27.18
CA GLN A 466 -3.04 -25.23 25.75
C GLN A 466 -2.37 -24.10 24.98
N TRP A 467 -1.05 -24.20 24.92
CA TRP A 467 -0.23 -23.40 24.03
C TRP A 467 -0.56 -23.84 22.60
N CYS A 468 -1.29 -23.04 21.83
CA CYS A 468 -1.34 -23.20 20.38
C CYS A 468 -0.03 -22.68 19.78
N GLN A 469 1.07 -23.34 20.15
CA GLN A 469 2.32 -23.28 19.40
C GLN A 469 2.12 -24.21 18.21
N ILE A 470 2.18 -23.69 16.98
CA ILE A 470 2.97 -24.22 15.84
C ILE A 470 2.60 -23.36 14.62
N GLN A 471 3.59 -23.10 13.76
CA GLN A 471 3.64 -22.06 12.72
C GLN A 471 3.31 -22.65 11.34
N VAL A 472 2.92 -21.86 10.32
CA VAL A 472 2.76 -22.41 8.94
C VAL A 472 4.08 -23.01 8.45
N VAL A 473 5.20 -22.28 8.52
CA VAL A 473 6.50 -22.79 8.03
C VAL A 473 6.96 -24.00 8.84
N LYS A 474 6.82 -23.99 10.18
CA LYS A 474 7.16 -25.17 11.01
C LYS A 474 6.23 -26.35 10.79
N ALA A 475 4.93 -26.12 10.59
CA ALA A 475 3.96 -27.16 10.31
C ALA A 475 4.21 -27.80 8.95
N ALA A 476 4.74 -27.03 8.00
CA ALA A 476 5.12 -27.56 6.69
C ALA A 476 6.32 -28.52 6.76
N GLN A 477 7.19 -28.39 7.77
CA GLN A 477 8.35 -29.27 8.01
C GLN A 477 9.23 -29.47 6.77
N GLY A 478 9.30 -28.47 5.87
CA GLY A 478 10.03 -28.55 4.61
C GLY A 478 9.47 -29.57 3.60
N ARG A 479 8.29 -30.16 3.84
CA ARG A 479 7.68 -31.16 2.93
C ARG A 479 7.15 -30.53 1.65
N VAL A 480 6.72 -29.27 1.71
CA VAL A 480 6.21 -28.49 0.58
C VAL A 480 6.70 -27.04 0.69
N PRO A 481 6.89 -26.31 -0.42
CA PRO A 481 7.22 -24.89 -0.38
C PRO A 481 6.06 -24.06 0.20
N VAL A 482 6.42 -23.04 0.97
CA VAL A 482 5.49 -22.07 1.56
C VAL A 482 5.73 -20.71 0.92
N PHE A 483 4.70 -20.09 0.40
CA PHE A 483 4.74 -18.76 -0.20
C PHE A 483 3.94 -17.77 0.63
N LEU A 484 4.12 -16.48 0.39
CA LEU A 484 3.37 -15.42 1.05
C LEU A 484 2.84 -14.39 0.05
N ASP A 485 1.62 -13.90 0.26
CA ASP A 485 1.14 -12.66 -0.35
C ASP A 485 0.58 -11.69 0.70
N GLY A 486 0.14 -10.50 0.28
CA GLY A 486 -0.43 -9.49 1.19
C GLY A 486 0.65 -8.58 1.80
N GLY A 487 0.47 -7.26 1.65
CA GLY A 487 1.35 -6.27 2.27
C GLY A 487 2.69 -5.98 1.58
N VAL A 488 3.28 -6.93 0.83
CA VAL A 488 4.61 -6.77 0.20
C VAL A 488 4.66 -5.57 -0.76
N ARG A 489 5.51 -4.59 -0.49
CA ARG A 489 5.70 -3.38 -1.31
C ARG A 489 7.16 -2.96 -1.51
N ARG A 490 8.10 -3.54 -0.76
CA ARG A 490 9.53 -3.26 -0.86
C ARG A 490 10.37 -4.51 -0.96
N GLY A 491 11.58 -4.39 -1.50
CA GLY A 491 12.57 -5.47 -1.49
C GLY A 491 12.92 -5.97 -0.08
N THR A 492 12.87 -5.09 0.92
CA THR A 492 13.03 -5.47 2.33
C THR A 492 11.88 -6.31 2.87
N ASP A 493 10.66 -6.17 2.35
CA ASP A 493 9.53 -7.04 2.71
C ASP A 493 9.76 -8.46 2.16
N VAL A 494 10.27 -8.55 0.94
CA VAL A 494 10.65 -9.82 0.30
C VAL A 494 11.71 -10.53 1.16
N PHE A 495 12.78 -9.83 1.54
CA PHE A 495 13.84 -10.41 2.38
C PHE A 495 13.28 -10.93 3.71
N LYS A 496 12.44 -10.15 4.39
CA LYS A 496 11.85 -10.56 5.68
C LYS A 496 11.00 -11.82 5.52
N ALA A 497 10.18 -11.91 4.49
CA ALA A 497 9.38 -13.11 4.22
C ALA A 497 10.27 -14.34 3.99
N LEU A 498 11.34 -14.21 3.21
CA LEU A 498 12.30 -15.29 2.97
C LEU A 498 13.05 -15.70 4.24
N ALA A 499 13.49 -14.73 5.06
CA ALA A 499 14.16 -15.00 6.32
C ALA A 499 13.25 -15.70 7.36
N LEU A 500 11.93 -15.56 7.22
CA LEU A 500 10.92 -16.30 8.00
C LEU A 500 10.58 -17.68 7.40
N GLY A 501 11.18 -18.05 6.26
CA GLY A 501 11.07 -19.37 5.65
C GLY A 501 10.11 -19.46 4.46
N ALA A 502 9.63 -18.34 3.91
CA ALA A 502 8.95 -18.38 2.63
C ALA A 502 9.93 -18.72 1.49
N SER A 503 9.50 -19.57 0.55
CA SER A 503 10.25 -19.90 -0.68
C SER A 503 10.15 -18.82 -1.76
N GLY A 504 9.21 -17.89 -1.61
CA GLY A 504 8.95 -16.78 -2.50
C GLY A 504 7.68 -16.03 -2.11
N ILE A 505 7.44 -14.89 -2.75
CA ILE A 505 6.26 -14.06 -2.49
C ILE A 505 5.44 -13.79 -3.74
N PHE A 506 4.18 -13.38 -3.57
CA PHE A 506 3.33 -12.88 -4.63
C PHE A 506 2.88 -11.43 -4.38
N ILE A 507 2.79 -10.63 -5.44
CA ILE A 507 2.27 -9.25 -5.41
C ILE A 507 0.95 -9.12 -6.20
N GLY A 508 -0.08 -8.53 -5.59
CA GLY A 508 -1.39 -8.30 -6.21
C GLY A 508 -1.60 -6.84 -6.63
N ARG A 509 -2.10 -6.01 -5.70
CA ARG A 509 -2.39 -4.58 -5.94
C ARG A 509 -1.31 -3.78 -6.67
N PRO A 510 0.00 -3.93 -6.38
CA PRO A 510 1.07 -3.28 -7.15
C PRO A 510 0.96 -3.44 -8.66
N VAL A 511 0.52 -4.62 -9.13
CA VAL A 511 0.38 -4.91 -10.56
C VAL A 511 -0.75 -4.09 -11.16
N VAL A 512 -1.97 -4.13 -10.59
CA VAL A 512 -3.12 -3.40 -11.15
C VAL A 512 -2.97 -1.88 -11.04
N PHE A 513 -2.30 -1.37 -10.01
CA PHE A 513 -2.04 0.05 -9.88
C PHE A 513 -1.02 0.56 -10.90
N SER A 514 0.09 -0.16 -11.08
CA SER A 514 1.09 0.20 -12.09
C SER A 514 0.59 -0.03 -13.51
N LEU A 515 -0.24 -1.06 -13.72
CA LEU A 515 -0.94 -1.29 -14.97
C LEU A 515 -1.87 -0.12 -15.32
N ALA A 516 -2.63 0.40 -14.36
CA ALA A 516 -3.45 1.60 -14.55
C ALA A 516 -2.62 2.88 -14.83
N ALA A 517 -1.43 2.96 -14.23
CA ALA A 517 -0.56 4.11 -14.40
C ALA A 517 0.09 4.16 -15.79
N GLU A 518 0.71 3.06 -16.22
CA GLU A 518 1.65 3.02 -17.35
C GLU A 518 1.54 1.72 -18.17
N GLY A 519 0.45 0.97 -18.05
CA GLY A 519 0.25 -0.28 -18.80
C GLY A 519 1.33 -1.32 -18.48
N GLU A 520 1.83 -1.99 -19.51
CA GLU A 520 2.92 -2.97 -19.37
C GLU A 520 4.21 -2.36 -18.79
N ALA A 521 4.54 -1.11 -19.16
CA ALA A 521 5.74 -0.44 -18.68
C ALA A 521 5.71 -0.26 -17.16
N GLY A 522 4.54 0.07 -16.61
CA GLY A 522 4.34 0.18 -15.17
C GLY A 522 4.57 -1.16 -14.45
N VAL A 523 4.00 -2.25 -14.96
CA VAL A 523 4.18 -3.59 -14.37
C VAL A 523 5.64 -4.03 -14.43
N ARG A 524 6.32 -3.80 -15.55
CA ARG A 524 7.76 -4.04 -15.68
C ARG A 524 8.56 -3.24 -14.66
N LYS A 525 8.25 -1.94 -14.52
CA LYS A 525 8.93 -1.06 -13.56
C LYS A 525 8.69 -1.47 -12.11
N VAL A 526 7.50 -1.95 -11.74
CA VAL A 526 7.25 -2.52 -10.40
C VAL A 526 8.10 -3.76 -10.14
N LEU A 527 8.16 -4.70 -11.09
CA LEU A 527 8.97 -5.91 -10.96
C LEU A 527 10.46 -5.58 -10.87
N GLN A 528 10.93 -4.63 -11.67
CA GLN A 528 12.31 -4.14 -11.65
C GLN A 528 12.65 -3.46 -10.32
N MET A 529 11.83 -2.52 -9.85
CA MET A 529 12.07 -1.85 -8.55
C MET A 529 12.12 -2.84 -7.40
N LEU A 530 11.19 -3.81 -7.35
CA LEU A 530 11.21 -4.83 -6.29
C LEU A 530 12.45 -5.74 -6.39
N ARG A 531 12.90 -6.07 -7.60
CA ARG A 531 14.13 -6.81 -7.84
C ARG A 531 15.35 -6.02 -7.32
N ASP A 532 15.49 -4.76 -7.71
CA ASP A 532 16.65 -3.94 -7.37
C ASP A 532 16.69 -3.61 -5.87
N GLU A 533 15.54 -3.27 -5.28
CA GLU A 533 15.45 -3.07 -3.83
C GLU A 533 15.78 -4.36 -3.07
N PHE A 534 15.40 -5.53 -3.59
CA PHE A 534 15.68 -6.82 -2.96
C PHE A 534 17.16 -7.18 -3.08
N GLU A 535 17.76 -6.98 -4.25
CA GLU A 535 19.21 -7.14 -4.48
C GLU A 535 20.02 -6.25 -3.53
N LEU A 536 19.65 -4.96 -3.43
CA LEU A 536 20.29 -4.03 -2.50
C LEU A 536 20.12 -4.49 -1.03
N THR A 537 18.94 -5.01 -0.67
CA THR A 537 18.71 -5.54 0.68
C THR A 537 19.58 -6.76 0.96
N MET A 538 19.74 -7.67 -0.01
CA MET A 538 20.63 -8.82 0.09
C MET A 538 22.09 -8.38 0.25
N ALA A 539 22.54 -7.42 -0.56
CA ALA A 539 23.89 -6.84 -0.50
C ALA A 539 24.18 -6.27 0.90
N LEU A 540 23.31 -5.39 1.39
CA LEU A 540 23.48 -4.72 2.67
C LEU A 540 23.29 -5.67 3.86
N SER A 541 22.61 -6.80 3.67
CA SER A 541 22.45 -7.83 4.70
C SER A 541 23.61 -8.84 4.70
N GLY A 542 24.49 -8.81 3.69
CA GLY A 542 25.59 -9.75 3.54
C GLY A 542 25.16 -11.13 3.03
N CYS A 543 24.19 -11.17 2.13
CA CYS A 543 23.68 -12.41 1.52
C CYS A 543 23.92 -12.38 0.01
N THR A 544 24.70 -13.32 -0.52
CA THR A 544 25.00 -13.45 -1.95
C THR A 544 24.05 -14.40 -2.67
N SER A 545 23.30 -15.22 -1.93
CA SER A 545 22.28 -16.12 -2.49
C SER A 545 21.07 -16.25 -1.56
N LEU A 546 19.94 -16.74 -2.08
CA LEU A 546 18.73 -16.93 -1.27
C LEU A 546 18.94 -17.92 -0.10
N LYS A 547 19.85 -18.89 -0.24
CA LYS A 547 20.17 -19.88 0.80
C LYS A 547 20.85 -19.24 2.02
N GLU A 548 21.50 -18.10 1.82
CA GLU A 548 22.19 -17.36 2.88
C GLU A 548 21.22 -16.46 3.66
N ILE A 549 20.01 -16.25 3.17
CA ILE A 549 18.96 -15.51 3.90
C ILE A 549 18.44 -16.37 5.03
N THR A 550 19.06 -16.23 6.21
CA THR A 550 18.66 -16.97 7.42
C THR A 550 17.76 -16.15 8.36
N ARG A 551 17.05 -16.85 9.24
CA ARG A 551 16.26 -16.25 10.33
C ARG A 551 17.05 -15.31 11.24
N ASN A 552 18.37 -15.50 11.36
CA ASN A 552 19.24 -14.66 12.18
C ASN A 552 19.46 -13.25 11.62
N HIS A 553 19.20 -13.04 10.32
CA HIS A 553 19.25 -11.72 9.68
C HIS A 553 18.06 -10.84 10.05
N ILE A 554 17.08 -11.39 10.75
CA ILE A 554 15.96 -10.62 11.28
C ILE A 554 15.75 -10.87 12.77
N VAL A 555 15.16 -9.90 13.45
CA VAL A 555 14.69 -10.01 14.83
C VAL A 555 13.25 -9.59 14.85
N THR A 556 12.36 -10.46 15.29
CA THR A 556 10.94 -10.15 15.47
C THR A 556 10.64 -9.86 16.95
N GLU A 557 9.43 -9.40 17.26
CA GLU A 557 9.04 -9.23 18.67
C GLU A 557 9.02 -10.56 19.44
N ALA A 558 8.80 -11.70 18.76
CA ALA A 558 8.85 -13.03 19.37
C ALA A 558 10.21 -13.41 19.95
N ASP A 559 11.27 -12.74 19.50
CA ASP A 559 12.63 -13.03 19.90
C ASP A 559 12.99 -12.35 21.23
N ARG A 560 12.13 -11.45 21.76
CA ARG A 560 12.35 -10.80 23.06
C ARG A 560 12.37 -11.85 24.18
N GLY A 561 13.52 -11.99 24.83
CA GLY A 561 13.72 -12.88 26.00
C GLY A 561 14.22 -14.29 25.68
N ARG A 562 14.60 -14.60 24.43
CA ARG A 562 15.38 -15.82 24.12
C ARG A 562 16.87 -15.53 24.29
N PRO A 563 17.66 -16.40 24.97
CA PRO A 563 19.11 -16.29 24.93
C PRO A 563 19.57 -16.43 23.48
N PHE A 564 20.32 -15.45 22.99
CA PHE A 564 20.83 -15.45 21.62
C PHE A 564 21.72 -16.70 21.42
N PRO A 565 21.57 -17.43 20.30
CA PRO A 565 22.58 -18.41 19.90
C PRO A 565 23.92 -17.68 19.79
N ARG A 566 24.96 -18.19 20.44
CA ARG A 566 26.33 -17.72 20.17
C ARG A 566 26.61 -18.06 18.70
N LEU A 567 26.85 -17.01 17.92
CA LEU A 567 27.18 -17.10 16.49
C LEU A 567 28.54 -17.78 16.29
#